data_AF-A0A258L5M9-F1
#
_entry.id   AF-A0A258L5M9-F1
#
_cell.length_a   1.000
_cell.length_b   1.000
_cell.length_c   1.000
_cell.angle_alpha   90.00
_cell.angle_beta   90.00
_cell.angle_gamma   90.00
#
_symmetry.space_group_name_H-M   'P 1'
#
loop_
_entity.id
_entity.type
_entity.pdbx_description
1 polymer ?
#
loop_
_entity_poly.entity_id
_entity_poly.type
_entity_poly.pdbx_seq_one_letter_code
_entity_poly.pdbx_strand_id
1 'polypeptide(L)' 'MTSLAWLIPAALFLGLLGLAAFMWALKNGQFEDLEGAGWRAIDDQPPGPQGNKAPQGGNKKPE' A
#
# COMPACT_ATOMS: atom_id res chain seq x y z
N MET A 1 26.47 35.30 4.16
CA MET A 1 25.26 35.32 5.00
C MET A 1 24.02 35.51 4.12
N THR A 2 23.73 34.56 3.24
CA THR A 2 22.68 34.70 2.21
C THR A 2 22.00 33.38 1.89
N SER A 3 22.66 32.25 2.13
CA SER A 3 22.12 30.91 1.87
C SER A 3 20.84 30.62 2.67
N LEU A 4 20.78 31.04 3.94
CA LEU A 4 19.58 30.87 4.76
C LEU A 4 18.34 31.56 4.18
N ALA A 5 18.52 32.69 3.49
CA ALA A 5 17.40 33.43 2.87
C ALA A 5 16.70 32.62 1.77
N TRP A 6 17.42 31.70 1.12
CA TRP A 6 16.85 30.80 0.09
C TRP A 6 16.50 29.42 0.65
N LEU A 7 17.28 28.92 1.60
CA LEU A 7 17.07 27.59 2.17
C LEU A 7 15.83 27.51 3.07
N ILE A 8 15.51 28.58 3.82
CA ILE A 8 14.31 28.62 4.66
C ILE A 8 13.02 28.49 3.80
N PRO A 9 12.77 29.34 2.79
CA PRO A 9 11.57 29.19 1.97
C PRO A 9 11.57 27.89 1.16
N ALA A 10 12.73 27.41 0.68
CA ALA A 10 12.82 26.12 0.00
C ALA A 10 12.42 24.95 0.93
N ALA A 11 12.91 24.93 2.17
CA ALA A 11 12.57 23.90 3.14
C ALA A 11 11.09 23.93 3.52
N LEU A 12 10.51 25.12 3.71
CA LEU A 12 9.07 25.27 3.99
C LEU A 12 8.22 24.78 2.81
N PHE A 13 8.62 25.11 1.58
CA PHE A 13 7.93 24.65 0.37
C PHE A 13 8.00 23.13 0.23
N LEU A 14 9.18 22.53 0.43
CA LEU A 14 9.35 21.07 0.41
C LEU A 14 8.55 20.39 1.52
N GLY A 15 8.50 20.98 2.72
CA GLY A 15 7.67 20.50 3.82
C GLY A 15 6.18 20.53 3.49
N LEU A 16 5.69 21.64 2.90
CA LEU A 16 4.31 21.77 2.45
C LEU A 16 3.97 20.78 1.32
N LEU A 17 4.86 20.61 0.34
CA LEU A 17 4.70 19.62 -0.72
C LEU A 17 4.59 18.21 -0.15
N GLY A 18 5.48 17.84 0.77
CA GLY A 18 5.45 16.54 1.44
C GLY A 18 4.14 16.33 2.22
N LEU A 19 3.70 17.35 2.95
CA LEU A 19 2.45 17.30 3.71
C LEU A 19 1.23 17.16 2.78
N ALA A 20 1.18 17.92 1.69
CA ALA A 20 0.11 17.85 0.71
C ALA A 20 0.06 16.46 0.03
N ALA A 21 1.22 15.93 -0.36
CA ALA A 21 1.33 14.58 -0.93
C ALA A 21 0.89 13.51 0.08
N PHE A 22 1.26 13.67 1.35
CA PHE A 22 0.85 12.76 2.43
C PHE A 22 -0.68 12.79 2.65
N MET A 23 -1.29 13.97 2.75
CA MET A 23 -2.74 14.10 2.87
C MET A 23 -3.47 13.54 1.64
N TRP A 24 -2.92 13.70 0.44
CA TRP A 24 -3.44 13.09 -0.77
C TRP A 24 -3.37 11.55 -0.72
N ALA A 25 -2.24 10.98 -0.29
CA ALA A 25 -2.08 9.53 -0.14
C ALA A 25 -3.06 8.93 0.88
N LEU A 26 -3.30 9.61 2.01
CA LEU A 26 -4.33 9.22 2.99
C LEU A 26 -5.73 9.23 2.36
N LYS A 27 -6.08 10.28 1.60
CA LYS A 27 -7.39 10.37 0.94
C LYS A 27 -7.62 9.28 -0.12
N ASN A 28 -6.54 8.76 -0.72
CA ASN A 28 -6.61 7.71 -1.73
C ASN A 28 -6.55 6.29 -1.15
N GLY A 29 -6.51 6.13 0.19
CA GLY A 29 -6.49 4.80 0.82
C GLY A 29 -5.20 4.00 0.59
N GLN A 30 -4.10 4.63 0.15
CA GLN A 30 -2.86 3.91 -0.19
C GLN A 30 -2.21 3.18 1.01
N PHE A 31 -2.58 3.55 2.23
CA PHE A 31 -2.07 2.95 3.46
C PHE A 31 -2.89 1.73 3.92
N GLU A 32 -4.07 1.47 3.33
CA GLU A 32 -4.91 0.31 3.69
C GLU A 32 -4.25 -1.02 3.30
N ASP A 33 -3.51 -1.06 2.18
CA ASP A 33 -2.77 -2.26 1.75
C ASP A 33 -1.56 -2.56 2.66
N LEU A 34 -0.92 -1.51 3.21
CA LEU A 34 0.17 -1.67 4.18
C LEU A 34 -0.31 -2.28 5.50
N GLU A 35 -1.54 -1.99 5.92
CA GLU A 35 -2.15 -2.63 7.09
C GLU A 35 -2.29 -4.15 6.85
N GLY A 36 -2.87 -4.57 5.72
CA GLY A 36 -3.00 -5.99 5.36
C GLY A 36 -1.68 -6.71 5.07
N ALA A 37 -0.68 -6.02 4.52
CA ALA A 37 0.67 -6.57 4.33
C ALA A 37 1.43 -6.69 5.67
N GLY A 38 1.27 -5.73 6.59
CA GLY A 38 1.88 -5.76 7.91
C GLY A 38 1.38 -6.93 8.76
N TRP A 39 0.07 -7.20 8.74
CA TRP A 39 -0.49 -8.39 9.39
C TRP A 39 0.12 -9.69 8.87
N ARG A 40 0.31 -9.81 7.54
CA ARG A 40 0.97 -10.96 6.92
C ARG A 40 2.47 -11.06 7.25
N ALA A 41 3.15 -9.95 7.53
CA ALA A 41 4.58 -9.95 7.83
C ALA A 41 4.90 -10.41 9.26
N ILE A 42 3.94 -10.27 10.18
CA ILE A 42 4.06 -10.73 11.57
C ILE A 42 3.41 -12.11 11.76
N ASP A 43 2.50 -12.47 10.87
CA ASP A 43 1.86 -13.78 10.88
C ASP A 43 2.87 -14.88 10.50
N ASP A 44 3.33 -15.64 11.50
CA ASP A 44 4.19 -16.82 11.37
C ASP A 44 3.44 -18.05 10.81
N GLN A 45 2.17 -17.89 10.43
CA GLN A 45 1.41 -18.98 9.83
C GLN A 45 2.12 -19.45 8.55
N PRO A 46 2.53 -20.74 8.46
CA PRO A 46 3.18 -21.25 7.27
C PRO A 46 2.21 -21.06 6.08
N PRO A 47 2.72 -20.68 4.89
CA PRO A 47 1.88 -20.45 3.73
C PRO A 47 1.02 -21.70 3.51
N GLY A 48 -0.29 -21.56 3.72
CA GLY A 48 -1.23 -22.64 3.53
C GLY A 48 -1.07 -23.16 2.10
N PRO A 49 -1.18 -24.49 1.88
CA PRO A 49 -1.03 -25.05 0.55
C PRO A 49 -1.95 -24.28 -0.39
N GLN A 50 -1.36 -23.64 -1.41
CA GLN A 50 -2.08 -22.96 -2.47
C GLN A 50 -2.93 -24.02 -3.17
N GLY A 51 -4.14 -24.17 -2.64
CA GLY A 51 -5.15 -25.07 -3.15
C GLY A 51 -5.52 -24.56 -4.52
N ASN A 52 -4.91 -25.20 -5.51
CA ASN A 52 -5.21 -25.13 -6.92
C ASN A 52 -6.72 -25.37 -7.08
N LYS A 53 -7.55 -24.32 -6.96
CA LYS A 53 -8.94 -24.35 -7.38
C LYS A 53 -8.95 -24.19 -8.90
N ALA A 54 -8.49 -25.25 -9.58
CA ALA A 54 -8.86 -25.44 -10.97
C ALA A 54 -10.39 -25.62 -11.00
N PRO A 55 -11.11 -24.92 -11.90
CA PRO A 55 -12.54 -25.10 -12.02
C PRO A 55 -12.80 -26.50 -12.60
N GLN A 56 -13.22 -27.46 -11.76
CA GLN A 56 -13.83 -28.70 -12.26
C GLN A 56 -15.24 -28.38 -12.78
N GLY A 57 -15.29 -27.70 -13.92
CA GLY A 57 -16.42 -27.75 -14.83
C GLY A 57 -16.26 -28.98 -15.69
N GLY A 58 -17.18 -29.95 -15.56
CA GLY A 58 -17.29 -31.04 -16.52
C GLY A 58 -17.67 -32.38 -15.93
N ASN A 59 -18.94 -32.55 -15.55
CA ASN A 59 -19.73 -33.59 -16.20
C ASN A 59 -21.22 -33.35 -16.03
N LYS A 60 -21.89 -33.23 -17.19
CA LYS A 60 -23.34 -33.16 -17.32
C LYS A 60 -23.90 -34.53 -16.92
N LYS A 61 -24.81 -34.55 -15.96
CA LYS A 61 -25.83 -35.61 -15.89
C LYS A 61 -26.72 -35.43 -17.12
N PRO A 62 -26.82 -36.45 -17.98
CA PRO A 62 -28.14 -37.05 -18.15
C PRO A 62 -28.02 -38.54 -18.45
N GLU A 63 -28.45 -39.39 -17.52
CA GLU A 63 -29.32 -40.55 -17.76
C GLU A 63 -30.22 -40.69 -16.51
#